data_AF-A0A0G4L2P8-F1
#
_entry.id   AF-A0A0G4L2P8-F1
#
_cell.length_a   1.000
_cell.length_b   1.000
_cell.length_c   1.000
_cell.angle_alpha   90.00
_cell.angle_beta   90.00
_cell.angle_gamma   90.00
#
_symmetry.space_group_name_H-M   'P 1'
#
loop_
_entity.id
_entity.type
_entity.pdbx_description
1 polymer ?
#
loop_
_entity_poly.entity_id
_entity_poly.type
_entity_poly.pdbx_seq_one_letter_code
_entity_poly.pdbx_strand_id
1 'polypeptide(L)'
;MARFLRAIAVAAALATSVSAIDPPRPPTQPVGGGERLITYQESRSGAFAASSRAVSWVDGTDDGRYIFANTAGLVFEDIVSGESETFVPASALPADYRDYRIRPDLKKVLFATNDTKQYRHSFFADYQILDVESGELTPLVADQAGDIQHAEFAPAGDAIAFVRGNNLYLNKGGDVTQVTNDGGPDLFHGVPDWVYEEEIFGDKKALWFSPDGEYVAYLSFDETGVETFTIPYYMDGQKTAPVYPRELDLRYPK
;
A
#
# COMPACT_ATOMS: atom_id res chain seq x y z
N MET A 1 29.01 -38.53 27.06
CA MET A 1 29.67 -37.21 26.89
C MET A 1 30.63 -37.16 25.67
N ALA A 2 30.38 -37.94 24.60
CA ALA A 2 31.23 -37.95 23.40
C ALA A 2 30.46 -37.89 22.07
N ARG A 3 29.11 -37.77 22.12
CA ARG A 3 28.25 -37.65 20.93
C ARG A 3 27.72 -36.23 20.68
N PHE A 4 27.90 -35.31 21.63
CA PHE A 4 27.48 -33.90 21.50
C PHE A 4 28.54 -32.99 20.84
N LEU A 5 29.80 -33.43 20.73
CA LEU A 5 30.87 -32.62 20.12
C LEU A 5 30.95 -32.73 18.59
N ARG A 6 30.28 -33.70 17.94
CA ARG A 6 30.33 -33.86 16.48
C ARG A 6 29.31 -33.01 15.72
N ALA A 7 28.23 -32.56 16.36
CA ALA A 7 27.22 -31.71 15.72
C ALA A 7 27.65 -30.24 15.62
N ILE A 8 28.44 -29.75 16.58
CA ILE A 8 28.92 -28.35 16.60
C ILE A 8 30.02 -28.11 15.56
N ALA A 9 30.83 -29.14 15.24
CA ALA A 9 31.90 -29.03 14.26
C ALA A 9 31.42 -28.96 12.80
N VAL A 10 30.23 -29.49 12.49
CA VAL A 10 29.66 -29.44 11.12
C VAL A 10 28.94 -28.11 10.87
N ALA A 11 28.29 -27.53 11.89
CA ALA A 11 27.66 -26.20 11.78
C ALA A 11 28.70 -25.06 11.63
N ALA A 12 29.88 -25.18 12.24
CA ALA A 12 30.94 -24.19 12.10
C ALA A 12 31.63 -24.20 10.71
N ALA A 13 31.56 -25.32 9.97
CA ALA A 13 32.19 -25.44 8.66
C ALA A 13 31.32 -24.92 7.49
N LEU A 14 30.00 -24.81 7.68
CA LEU A 14 29.08 -24.21 6.69
C LEU A 14 28.95 -22.68 6.82
N ALA A 15 29.40 -22.09 7.93
CA ALA A 15 29.36 -20.64 8.14
C ALA A 15 30.49 -19.88 7.40
N THR A 16 31.50 -20.58 6.87
CA THR A 16 32.71 -19.96 6.30
C THR A 16 32.75 -19.90 4.77
N SER A 17 31.67 -20.26 4.07
CA SER A 17 31.62 -20.22 2.61
C SER A 17 30.38 -19.50 2.06
N VAL A 18 29.87 -18.51 2.79
CA VAL A 18 29.16 -17.41 2.12
C VAL A 18 30.23 -16.40 1.73
N SER A 19 30.94 -16.70 0.65
CA SER A 19 31.63 -15.64 -0.08
C SER A 19 30.51 -14.79 -0.65
N ALA A 20 30.12 -13.74 0.07
CA ALA A 20 29.42 -12.64 -0.57
C ALA A 20 30.25 -12.29 -1.79
N ILE A 21 29.69 -12.49 -2.98
CA ILE A 21 30.27 -11.95 -4.20
C ILE A 21 30.13 -10.44 -4.00
N ASP A 22 31.13 -9.82 -3.37
CA ASP A 22 31.27 -8.38 -3.35
C ASP A 22 31.96 -8.08 -4.68
N PRO A 23 31.21 -7.72 -5.74
CA PRO A 23 31.85 -7.38 -6.99
C PRO A 23 32.90 -6.30 -6.69
N PRO A 24 34.14 -6.42 -7.20
CA PRO A 24 35.16 -5.42 -6.96
C PRO A 24 34.57 -4.06 -7.28
N ARG A 25 34.50 -3.17 -6.29
CA ARG A 25 33.96 -1.81 -6.44
C ARG A 25 35.14 -0.94 -6.88
N PRO A 26 35.33 -0.68 -8.20
CA PRO A 26 36.36 0.25 -8.63
C PRO A 26 36.13 1.60 -7.94
N PRO A 27 37.20 2.35 -7.61
CA PRO A 27 37.09 3.68 -6.98
C PRO A 27 36.45 4.73 -7.91
N THR A 28 36.12 4.34 -9.14
CA THR A 28 35.50 5.17 -10.17
C THR A 28 34.19 4.53 -10.59
N GLN A 29 33.18 5.35 -10.87
CA GLN A 29 31.93 4.90 -11.48
C GLN A 29 32.19 4.02 -12.71
N PRO A 30 31.46 2.90 -12.90
CA PRO A 30 31.57 2.10 -14.10
C PRO A 30 31.34 2.98 -15.33
N VAL A 31 32.32 3.10 -16.20
CA VAL A 31 32.12 3.66 -17.54
C VAL A 31 31.41 2.58 -18.34
N GLY A 32 30.09 2.70 -18.49
CA GLY A 32 29.32 1.79 -19.34
C GLY A 32 29.92 1.74 -20.75
N GLY A 33 29.86 0.59 -21.41
CA GLY A 33 30.36 0.40 -22.79
C GLY A 33 29.52 1.10 -23.87
N GLY A 34 28.84 2.20 -23.53
CA GLY A 34 27.98 2.94 -24.45
C GLY A 34 28.80 3.80 -25.42
N GLU A 35 28.37 3.83 -26.68
CA GLU A 35 29.06 4.59 -27.74
C GLU A 35 28.69 6.09 -27.76
N ARG A 36 27.68 6.49 -26.97
CA ARG A 36 27.12 7.84 -26.98
C ARG A 36 26.56 8.24 -25.60
N LEU A 37 26.70 9.52 -25.27
CA LEU A 37 26.03 10.13 -24.11
C LEU A 37 24.50 10.21 -24.32
N ILE A 38 23.75 9.93 -23.26
CA ILE A 38 22.29 10.12 -23.23
C ILE A 38 21.99 11.62 -23.40
N THR A 39 21.05 11.95 -24.29
CA THR A 39 20.59 13.33 -24.47
C THR A 39 19.57 13.72 -23.39
N TYR A 40 19.40 15.03 -23.18
CA TYR A 40 18.35 15.52 -22.29
C TYR A 40 16.95 15.03 -22.71
N GLN A 41 16.65 15.01 -24.02
CA GLN A 41 15.36 14.54 -24.52
C GLN A 41 15.11 13.06 -24.18
N GLU A 42 16.13 12.21 -24.32
CA GLU A 42 16.01 10.78 -23.99
C GLU A 42 15.92 10.54 -22.49
N SER A 43 16.56 11.38 -21.67
CA SER A 43 16.39 11.31 -20.21
C SER A 43 14.97 11.66 -19.75
N ARG A 44 14.21 12.38 -20.59
CA ARG A 44 12.85 12.84 -20.31
C ARG A 44 11.76 12.03 -21.04
N SER A 45 12.12 11.14 -21.96
CA SER A 45 11.16 10.38 -22.77
C SER A 45 10.62 9.14 -22.07
N GLY A 46 11.22 8.70 -20.97
CA GLY A 46 10.93 7.42 -20.34
C GLY A 46 11.54 6.21 -21.04
N ALA A 47 12.35 6.41 -22.09
CA ALA A 47 13.00 5.32 -22.84
C ALA A 47 13.91 4.42 -21.97
N PHE A 48 14.38 4.94 -20.84
CA PHE A 48 15.21 4.22 -19.87
C PHE A 48 14.50 4.02 -18.52
N ALA A 49 13.16 4.09 -18.50
CA ALA A 49 12.40 3.80 -17.29
C ALA A 49 12.59 2.33 -16.90
N ALA A 50 12.89 2.08 -15.63
CA ALA A 50 12.90 0.73 -15.09
C ALA A 50 11.47 0.19 -15.01
N SER A 51 11.29 -1.09 -15.32
CA SER A 51 10.06 -1.82 -15.00
C SER A 51 10.21 -2.51 -13.65
N SER A 52 9.11 -2.61 -12.92
CA SER A 52 9.01 -3.38 -11.70
C SER A 52 7.65 -4.07 -11.65
N ARG A 53 7.53 -5.13 -10.86
CA ARG A 53 6.27 -5.80 -10.57
C ARG A 53 6.08 -5.90 -9.07
N ALA A 54 4.94 -5.45 -8.58
CA ALA A 54 4.51 -5.69 -7.22
C ALA A 54 3.83 -7.07 -7.16
N VAL A 55 4.12 -7.84 -6.11
CA VAL A 55 3.59 -9.20 -5.93
C VAL A 55 3.04 -9.35 -4.52
N SER A 56 1.98 -10.14 -4.38
CA SER A 56 1.44 -10.58 -3.10
C SER A 56 1.77 -12.04 -2.90
N TRP A 57 2.59 -12.36 -1.91
CA TRP A 57 2.95 -13.74 -1.59
C TRP A 57 1.76 -14.49 -1.03
N VAL A 58 1.61 -15.74 -1.45
CA VAL A 58 0.61 -16.68 -0.95
C VAL A 58 1.29 -18.00 -0.60
N ASP A 59 0.68 -18.76 0.30
CA ASP A 59 1.17 -20.10 0.59
C ASP A 59 1.17 -20.95 -0.69
N GLY A 60 2.24 -21.71 -0.90
CA GLY A 60 2.46 -22.49 -2.11
C GLY A 60 3.32 -23.74 -1.86
N THR A 61 3.62 -24.47 -2.93
CA THR A 61 4.57 -25.59 -2.90
C THR A 61 6.00 -25.06 -3.04
N ASP A 62 6.97 -25.74 -2.42
CA ASP A 62 8.40 -25.42 -2.49
C ASP A 62 8.74 -23.97 -2.11
N ASP A 63 9.28 -23.18 -3.04
CA ASP A 63 9.79 -21.81 -2.81
C ASP A 63 8.69 -20.73 -2.87
N GLY A 64 7.44 -21.12 -3.15
CA GLY A 64 6.25 -20.28 -2.98
C GLY A 64 5.59 -19.80 -4.26
N ARG A 65 4.36 -19.31 -4.09
CA ARG A 65 3.51 -18.79 -5.16
C ARG A 65 3.17 -17.33 -4.84
N TYR A 66 2.93 -16.51 -5.87
CA TYR A 66 2.50 -15.13 -5.67
C TYR A 66 1.42 -14.71 -6.65
N ILE A 67 0.68 -13.67 -6.28
CA ILE A 67 -0.31 -13.02 -7.11
C ILE A 67 0.23 -11.67 -7.59
N PHE A 68 0.03 -11.35 -8.86
CA PHE A 68 0.29 -10.02 -9.40
C PHE A 68 -0.77 -9.63 -10.43
N ALA A 69 -0.89 -8.31 -10.68
CA ALA A 69 -1.79 -7.79 -11.68
C ALA A 69 -1.12 -7.74 -13.06
N ASN A 70 -1.84 -8.20 -14.09
CA ASN A 70 -1.44 -8.08 -15.50
C ASN A 70 -2.68 -7.83 -16.39
N THR A 71 -2.52 -7.95 -17.71
CA THR A 71 -3.62 -7.71 -18.67
C THR A 71 -4.76 -8.74 -18.60
N ALA A 72 -4.52 -9.92 -18.03
CA ALA A 72 -5.54 -10.96 -17.85
C ALA A 72 -6.31 -10.81 -16.53
N GLY A 73 -5.82 -9.99 -15.60
CA GLY A 73 -6.43 -9.72 -14.29
C GLY A 73 -5.43 -9.88 -13.15
N LEU A 74 -5.88 -10.44 -12.02
CA LEU A 74 -4.99 -10.92 -10.96
C LEU A 74 -4.64 -12.38 -11.26
N VAL A 75 -3.35 -12.68 -11.29
CA VAL A 75 -2.83 -13.97 -11.75
C VAL A 75 -1.88 -14.52 -10.71
N PHE A 76 -2.05 -15.81 -10.40
CA PHE A 76 -1.06 -16.56 -9.66
C PHE A 76 0.10 -16.97 -10.56
N GLU A 77 1.30 -17.01 -10.01
CA GLU A 77 2.49 -17.58 -10.66
C GLU A 77 3.33 -18.33 -9.62
N ASP A 78 3.73 -19.55 -9.98
CA ASP A 78 4.69 -20.33 -9.20
C ASP A 78 6.12 -19.88 -9.51
N ILE A 79 6.93 -19.66 -8.48
CA ILE A 79 8.28 -19.11 -8.66
C ILE A 79 9.25 -20.11 -9.32
N VAL A 80 9.05 -21.42 -9.11
CA VAL A 80 9.96 -22.47 -9.56
C VAL A 80 9.60 -22.94 -10.97
N SER A 81 8.33 -23.26 -11.20
CA SER A 81 7.86 -23.79 -12.48
C SER A 81 7.57 -22.69 -13.51
N GLY A 82 7.23 -21.48 -13.05
CA GLY A 82 6.74 -20.40 -13.90
C GLY A 82 5.33 -20.64 -14.43
N GLU A 83 4.61 -21.64 -13.93
CA GLU A 83 3.21 -21.88 -14.30
C GLU A 83 2.32 -20.79 -13.72
N SER A 84 1.41 -20.28 -14.56
CA SER A 84 0.48 -19.22 -14.17
C SER A 84 -0.98 -19.65 -14.33
N GLU A 85 -1.83 -19.14 -13.43
CA GLU A 85 -3.27 -19.38 -13.42
C GLU A 85 -4.01 -18.10 -13.04
N THR A 86 -5.10 -17.79 -13.74
CA THR A 86 -5.94 -16.64 -13.40
C THR A 86 -6.60 -16.82 -12.04
N PHE A 87 -6.35 -15.89 -11.11
CA PHE A 87 -7.03 -15.81 -9.83
C PHE A 87 -8.35 -15.05 -9.95
N VAL A 88 -8.29 -13.82 -10.48
CA VAL A 88 -9.46 -12.98 -10.75
C VAL A 88 -9.34 -12.45 -12.18
N PRO A 89 -10.29 -12.71 -13.08
CA PRO A 89 -10.21 -12.25 -14.46
C PRO A 89 -10.35 -10.73 -14.55
N ALA A 90 -9.70 -10.11 -15.54
CA ALA A 90 -9.75 -8.67 -15.78
C ALA A 90 -11.19 -8.11 -15.91
N SER A 91 -12.13 -8.92 -16.39
CA SER A 91 -13.55 -8.54 -16.50
C SER A 91 -14.27 -8.37 -15.17
N ALA A 92 -13.73 -8.92 -14.08
CA ALA A 92 -14.27 -8.80 -12.72
C ALA A 92 -13.60 -7.67 -11.92
N LEU A 93 -12.52 -7.07 -12.45
CA LEU A 93 -11.86 -5.94 -11.79
C LEU A 93 -12.64 -4.64 -12.10
N PRO A 94 -12.81 -3.73 -11.12
CA PRO A 94 -13.29 -2.40 -11.41
C PRO A 94 -12.40 -1.72 -12.47
N ALA A 95 -12.94 -0.84 -13.30
CA ALA A 95 -12.14 -0.22 -14.36
C ALA A 95 -11.20 0.88 -13.84
N ASP A 96 -11.57 1.50 -12.72
CA ASP A 96 -10.97 2.71 -12.15
C ASP A 96 -10.31 2.47 -10.78
N TYR A 97 -10.00 1.21 -10.42
CA TYR A 97 -9.38 0.96 -9.12
C TYR A 97 -7.97 1.58 -9.02
N ARG A 98 -7.71 2.22 -7.89
CA ARG A 98 -6.43 2.82 -7.52
C ARG A 98 -5.47 1.82 -6.88
N ASP A 99 -6.02 0.96 -6.03
CA ASP A 99 -5.28 -0.03 -5.22
C ASP A 99 -6.21 -1.22 -4.89
N TYR A 100 -5.63 -2.34 -4.48
CA TYR A 100 -6.37 -3.51 -4.02
C TYR A 100 -5.68 -4.26 -2.88
N ARG A 101 -6.47 -4.97 -2.07
CA ARG A 101 -6.01 -5.85 -0.99
C ARG A 101 -6.69 -7.19 -1.14
N ILE A 102 -5.92 -8.27 -1.17
CA ILE A 102 -6.45 -9.63 -1.22
C ILE A 102 -6.63 -10.11 0.22
N ARG A 103 -7.80 -10.66 0.54
CA ARG A 103 -8.02 -11.27 1.86
C ARG A 103 -7.13 -12.50 2.00
N PRO A 104 -6.53 -12.78 3.18
CA PRO A 104 -5.57 -13.89 3.33
C PRO A 104 -6.11 -15.28 2.95
N ASP A 105 -7.42 -15.50 3.04
CA ASP A 105 -8.06 -16.77 2.63
C ASP A 105 -8.42 -16.85 1.14
N LEU A 106 -8.04 -15.83 0.36
CA LEU A 106 -8.22 -15.72 -1.09
C LEU A 106 -9.68 -15.67 -1.57
N LYS A 107 -10.65 -15.52 -0.67
CA LYS A 107 -12.07 -15.51 -1.03
C LYS A 107 -12.59 -14.15 -1.44
N LYS A 108 -11.90 -13.08 -1.03
CA LYS A 108 -12.34 -11.70 -1.27
C LYS A 108 -11.19 -10.80 -1.66
N VAL A 109 -11.49 -9.80 -2.49
CA VAL A 109 -10.57 -8.72 -2.84
C VAL A 109 -11.24 -7.38 -2.57
N LEU A 110 -10.56 -6.50 -1.86
CA LEU A 110 -11.00 -5.15 -1.56
C LEU A 110 -10.33 -4.19 -2.53
N PHE A 111 -11.11 -3.48 -3.35
CA PHE A 111 -10.63 -2.48 -4.29
C PHE A 111 -10.95 -1.08 -3.79
N ALA A 112 -9.99 -0.16 -3.90
CA ALA A 112 -10.25 1.26 -3.77
C ALA A 112 -10.57 1.85 -5.15
N THR A 113 -11.76 2.43 -5.31
CA THR A 113 -12.28 3.03 -6.55
C THR A 113 -12.66 4.49 -6.32
N ASN A 114 -12.95 5.27 -7.38
CA ASN A 114 -13.36 6.68 -7.24
C ASN A 114 -12.38 7.49 -6.36
N ASP A 115 -11.07 7.35 -6.60
CA ASP A 115 -10.06 7.93 -5.71
C ASP A 115 -9.86 9.44 -5.92
N THR A 116 -9.67 10.16 -4.82
CA THR A 116 -9.23 11.55 -4.80
C THR A 116 -7.96 11.67 -3.97
N LYS A 117 -6.85 11.97 -4.64
CA LYS A 117 -5.52 12.16 -4.02
C LYS A 117 -5.56 13.28 -2.97
N GLN A 118 -4.93 13.05 -1.80
CA GLN A 118 -4.75 14.06 -0.76
C GLN A 118 -3.28 14.50 -0.68
N TYR A 119 -2.39 13.72 -0.04
CA TYR A 119 -0.97 14.05 0.10
C TYR A 119 -0.06 13.06 -0.66
N ARG A 120 1.06 12.59 -0.09
CA ARG A 120 2.00 11.70 -0.78
C ARG A 120 1.45 10.28 -0.90
N HIS A 121 0.89 9.77 0.17
CA HIS A 121 0.37 8.41 0.31
C HIS A 121 -1.15 8.38 0.41
N SER A 122 -1.75 9.38 1.08
CA SER A 122 -3.19 9.46 1.35
C SER A 122 -4.03 9.80 0.12
N PHE A 123 -5.24 9.26 0.15
CA PHE A 123 -6.33 9.52 -0.79
C PHE A 123 -7.65 9.14 -0.13
N PHE A 124 -8.74 9.75 -0.58
CA PHE A 124 -10.09 9.29 -0.28
C PHE A 124 -10.59 8.39 -1.41
N ALA A 125 -11.44 7.42 -1.11
CA ALA A 125 -11.97 6.49 -2.10
C ALA A 125 -13.31 5.88 -1.65
N ASP A 126 -13.99 5.28 -2.61
CA ASP A 126 -14.98 4.24 -2.37
C ASP A 126 -14.27 2.89 -2.27
N TYR A 127 -14.79 1.97 -1.45
CA TYR A 127 -14.24 0.63 -1.34
C TYR A 127 -15.24 -0.42 -1.81
N GLN A 128 -14.80 -1.32 -2.67
CA GLN A 128 -15.60 -2.38 -3.28
C GLN A 128 -15.03 -3.75 -2.90
N ILE A 129 -15.87 -4.63 -2.38
CA ILE A 129 -15.54 -6.00 -2.00
C ILE A 129 -16.00 -6.92 -3.11
N LEU A 130 -15.03 -7.52 -3.81
CA LEU A 130 -15.25 -8.60 -4.76
C LEU A 130 -15.27 -9.94 -4.01
N ASP A 131 -16.34 -10.70 -4.18
CA ASP A 131 -16.35 -12.13 -3.86
C ASP A 131 -15.74 -12.92 -5.03
N VAL A 132 -14.70 -13.70 -4.77
CA VAL A 132 -13.93 -14.37 -5.82
C VAL A 132 -14.70 -15.56 -6.42
N GLU A 133 -15.54 -16.23 -5.63
CA GLU A 133 -16.29 -17.40 -6.08
C GLU A 133 -17.46 -16.98 -6.98
N SER A 134 -18.24 -15.97 -6.56
CA SER A 134 -19.39 -15.51 -7.33
C SER A 134 -19.05 -14.47 -8.39
N GLY A 135 -17.92 -13.76 -8.25
CA GLY A 135 -17.56 -12.60 -9.05
C GLY A 135 -18.40 -11.35 -8.73
N GLU A 136 -19.17 -11.37 -7.64
CA GLU A 136 -20.04 -10.28 -7.23
C GLU A 136 -19.23 -9.16 -6.56
N LEU A 137 -19.49 -7.92 -6.97
CA LEU A 137 -18.89 -6.72 -6.41
C LEU A 137 -19.91 -5.99 -5.52
N THR A 138 -19.56 -5.77 -4.25
CA THR A 138 -20.43 -5.12 -3.25
C THR A 138 -19.71 -3.95 -2.59
N PRO A 139 -20.39 -2.82 -2.30
CA PRO A 139 -19.76 -1.71 -1.60
C PRO A 139 -19.43 -2.08 -0.16
N LEU A 140 -18.31 -1.56 0.38
CA LEU A 140 -17.93 -1.75 1.79
C LEU A 140 -19.00 -1.20 2.73
N VAL A 141 -19.50 0.00 2.42
CA VAL A 141 -20.68 0.60 3.06
C VAL A 141 -21.55 1.26 2.00
N ALA A 142 -22.88 1.17 2.15
CA ALA A 142 -23.81 1.55 1.08
C ALA A 142 -23.83 3.05 0.77
N ASP A 143 -23.45 3.88 1.73
CA ASP A 143 -23.49 5.35 1.68
C ASP A 143 -22.10 5.99 1.50
N GLN A 144 -21.09 5.21 1.09
CA GLN A 144 -19.79 5.73 0.70
C GLN A 144 -19.91 6.69 -0.50
N ALA A 145 -19.14 7.75 -0.48
CA ALA A 145 -19.18 8.79 -1.52
C ALA A 145 -17.77 9.37 -1.81
N GLY A 146 -16.78 8.49 -1.94
CA GLY A 146 -15.38 8.87 -2.14
C GLY A 146 -14.78 9.51 -0.90
N ASP A 147 -15.22 9.11 0.29
CA ASP A 147 -14.92 9.76 1.58
C ASP A 147 -14.26 8.84 2.62
N ILE A 148 -13.90 7.61 2.22
CA ILE A 148 -13.14 6.68 3.06
C ILE A 148 -11.65 6.89 2.82
N GLN A 149 -10.90 7.17 3.88
CA GLN A 149 -9.47 7.48 3.85
C GLN A 149 -8.61 6.21 3.79
N HIS A 150 -9.07 5.15 4.44
CA HIS A 150 -8.37 3.87 4.50
C HIS A 150 -9.34 2.73 4.75
N ALA A 151 -9.10 1.56 4.17
CA ALA A 151 -9.74 0.32 4.58
C ALA A 151 -8.80 -0.87 4.35
N GLU A 152 -8.80 -1.83 5.28
CA GLU A 152 -8.06 -3.09 5.15
C GLU A 152 -8.76 -4.26 5.84
N PHE A 153 -8.58 -5.46 5.28
CA PHE A 153 -9.02 -6.70 5.92
C PHE A 153 -8.23 -6.97 7.20
N ALA A 154 -8.90 -7.56 8.18
CA ALA A 154 -8.22 -8.27 9.24
C ALA A 154 -7.38 -9.43 8.67
N PRO A 155 -6.22 -9.75 9.27
CA PRO A 155 -5.38 -10.87 8.83
C PRO A 155 -6.06 -12.23 9.05
N ALA A 156 -7.04 -12.31 9.94
CA ALA A 156 -7.89 -13.47 10.15
C ALA A 156 -9.33 -13.05 10.47
N GLY A 157 -10.29 -13.92 10.13
CA GLY A 157 -11.72 -13.64 10.26
C GLY A 157 -12.28 -12.79 9.12
N ASP A 158 -13.46 -12.20 9.35
CA ASP A 158 -14.24 -11.48 8.34
C ASP A 158 -14.34 -9.97 8.59
N ALA A 159 -13.52 -9.44 9.52
CA ALA A 159 -13.55 -8.02 9.85
C ALA A 159 -12.79 -7.16 8.82
N ILE A 160 -13.28 -5.96 8.60
CA ILE A 160 -12.62 -4.89 7.83
C ILE A 160 -12.57 -3.67 8.73
N ALA A 161 -11.38 -3.09 8.93
CA ALA A 161 -11.24 -1.78 9.55
C ALA A 161 -11.27 -0.73 8.45
N PHE A 162 -11.97 0.37 8.68
CA PHE A 162 -11.95 1.51 7.77
C PHE A 162 -12.03 2.84 8.51
N VAL A 163 -11.53 3.90 7.88
CA VAL A 163 -11.50 5.25 8.43
C VAL A 163 -12.29 6.18 7.53
N ARG A 164 -13.29 6.85 8.10
CA ARG A 164 -14.18 7.78 7.39
C ARG A 164 -14.43 9.00 8.27
N GLY A 165 -14.29 10.20 7.71
CA GLY A 165 -14.44 11.45 8.48
C GLY A 165 -13.55 11.45 9.72
N ASN A 166 -12.31 10.98 9.58
CA ASN A 166 -11.32 10.84 10.64
C ASN A 166 -11.71 9.93 11.83
N ASN A 167 -12.78 9.14 11.71
CA ASN A 167 -13.19 8.17 12.71
C ASN A 167 -12.91 6.74 12.26
N LEU A 168 -12.55 5.88 13.22
CA LEU A 168 -12.34 4.46 13.00
C LEU A 168 -13.65 3.68 13.08
N TYR A 169 -13.86 2.79 12.13
CA TYR A 169 -15.00 1.89 12.04
C TYR A 169 -14.55 0.46 11.79
N LEU A 170 -15.38 -0.50 12.21
CA LEU A 170 -15.25 -1.92 11.91
C LEU A 170 -16.49 -2.39 11.17
N ASN A 171 -16.31 -3.08 10.04
CA ASN A 171 -17.37 -3.80 9.34
C ASN A 171 -17.15 -5.31 9.53
N LYS A 172 -18.17 -6.02 9.99
CA LYS A 172 -18.18 -7.49 10.08
C LYS A 172 -19.39 -8.05 9.35
N GLY A 173 -19.20 -8.43 8.09
CA GLY A 173 -20.27 -9.02 7.27
C GLY A 173 -21.44 -8.07 7.02
N GLY A 174 -21.19 -6.77 6.91
CA GLY A 174 -22.20 -5.72 6.71
C GLY A 174 -22.66 -5.04 8.00
N ASP A 175 -22.35 -5.59 9.17
CA ASP A 175 -22.59 -4.90 10.45
C ASP A 175 -21.46 -3.92 10.73
N VAL A 176 -21.79 -2.62 10.76
CA VAL A 176 -20.83 -1.53 10.92
C VAL A 176 -20.90 -0.99 12.35
N THR A 177 -19.77 -1.06 13.05
CA THR A 177 -19.57 -0.49 14.38
C THR A 177 -18.60 0.68 14.31
N GLN A 178 -19.01 1.83 14.83
CA GLN A 178 -18.14 2.99 15.00
C GLN A 178 -17.33 2.85 16.29
N VAL A 179 -16.00 2.97 16.20
CA VAL A 179 -15.07 2.80 17.33
C VAL A 179 -14.73 4.14 17.98
N THR A 180 -14.53 5.19 17.19
CA THR A 180 -14.30 6.57 17.64
C THR A 180 -15.39 7.49 17.10
N ASN A 181 -15.70 8.58 17.81
CA ASN A 181 -16.82 9.47 17.44
C ASN A 181 -16.51 10.96 17.49
N ASP A 182 -15.26 11.32 17.77
CA ASP A 182 -14.75 12.68 17.92
C ASP A 182 -13.80 13.11 16.78
N GLY A 183 -13.57 12.23 15.80
CA GLY A 183 -12.82 12.57 14.59
C GLY A 183 -13.42 13.78 13.87
N GLY A 184 -12.55 14.66 13.38
CA GLY A 184 -12.93 15.97 12.84
C GLY A 184 -11.75 16.69 12.22
N PRO A 185 -11.81 18.01 12.01
CA PRO A 185 -10.73 18.74 11.31
C PRO A 185 -9.38 18.68 12.02
N ASP A 186 -9.37 18.49 13.35
CA ASP A 186 -8.15 18.49 14.16
C ASP A 186 -7.83 17.11 14.81
N LEU A 187 -8.80 16.19 14.85
CA LEU A 187 -8.64 14.86 15.47
C LEU A 187 -8.70 13.76 14.41
N PHE A 188 -7.67 12.92 14.38
CA PHE A 188 -7.49 11.85 13.38
C PHE A 188 -7.31 10.50 14.06
N HIS A 189 -8.15 9.51 13.74
CA HIS A 189 -8.09 8.17 14.32
C HIS A 189 -7.78 7.11 13.25
N GLY A 190 -6.68 6.38 13.43
CA GLY A 190 -6.31 5.28 12.54
C GLY A 190 -5.70 5.70 11.19
N VAL A 191 -5.57 7.00 10.94
CA VAL A 191 -4.83 7.61 9.83
C VAL A 191 -3.93 8.71 10.39
N PRO A 192 -2.77 8.97 9.77
CA PRO A 192 -1.86 10.00 10.23
C PRO A 192 -2.34 11.40 9.86
N ASP A 193 -1.84 12.39 10.60
CA ASP A 193 -1.78 13.78 10.13
C ASP A 193 -0.73 13.94 9.02
N TRP A 194 -0.52 15.17 8.53
CA TRP A 194 0.42 15.42 7.43
C TRP A 194 1.87 15.04 7.79
N VAL A 195 2.34 15.42 8.98
CA VAL A 195 3.76 15.22 9.35
C VAL A 195 4.06 13.75 9.63
N TYR A 196 3.13 13.02 10.24
CA TYR A 196 3.28 11.59 10.43
C TYR A 196 3.17 10.81 9.11
N GLU A 197 2.34 11.26 8.17
CA GLU A 197 2.29 10.66 6.83
C GLU A 197 3.64 10.80 6.13
N GLU A 198 4.20 12.01 6.08
CA GLU A 198 5.37 12.34 5.27
C GLU A 198 6.69 11.91 5.93
N GLU A 199 6.88 12.24 7.21
CA GLU A 199 8.20 12.23 7.85
C GLU A 199 8.41 11.06 8.82
N ILE A 200 7.33 10.42 9.29
CA ILE A 200 7.41 9.37 10.31
C ILE A 200 7.06 7.98 9.75
N PHE A 201 5.87 7.81 9.18
CA PHE A 201 5.42 6.50 8.71
C PHE A 201 5.71 6.27 7.23
N GLY A 202 5.63 7.29 6.38
CA GLY A 202 5.68 7.10 4.93
C GLY A 202 4.52 6.22 4.43
N ASP A 203 3.37 6.30 5.10
CA ASP A 203 2.17 5.50 4.82
C ASP A 203 0.92 6.30 5.16
N LYS A 204 -0.22 5.93 4.58
CA LYS A 204 -1.53 6.57 4.76
C LYS A 204 -2.34 6.02 5.92
N LYS A 205 -1.82 5.06 6.68
CA LYS A 205 -2.52 4.42 7.79
C LYS A 205 -1.75 4.52 9.09
N ALA A 206 -2.50 4.57 10.18
CA ALA A 206 -2.01 4.53 11.54
C ALA A 206 -2.86 3.56 12.40
N LEU A 207 -3.23 2.42 11.79
CA LEU A 207 -3.94 1.31 12.41
C LEU A 207 -3.31 -0.03 12.00
N TRP A 208 -3.38 -1.00 12.90
CA TRP A 208 -2.81 -2.34 12.74
C TRP A 208 -3.64 -3.37 13.49
N PHE A 209 -4.08 -4.40 12.76
CA PHE A 209 -4.69 -5.58 13.37
C PHE A 209 -3.66 -6.44 14.11
N SER A 210 -4.09 -7.11 15.18
CA SER A 210 -3.36 -8.25 15.73
C SER A 210 -3.32 -9.40 14.70
N PRO A 211 -2.32 -10.29 14.73
CA PRO A 211 -2.19 -11.36 13.74
C PRO A 211 -3.39 -12.32 13.66
N ASP A 212 -4.11 -12.49 14.76
CA ASP A 212 -5.34 -13.29 14.86
C ASP A 212 -6.62 -12.51 14.50
N GLY A 213 -6.51 -11.21 14.21
CA GLY A 213 -7.62 -10.34 13.86
C GLY A 213 -8.56 -9.99 15.04
N GLU A 214 -8.23 -10.38 16.27
CA GLU A 214 -9.08 -10.13 17.45
C GLU A 214 -9.02 -8.67 17.94
N TYR A 215 -7.91 -7.98 17.69
CA TYR A 215 -7.66 -6.63 18.16
C TYR A 215 -7.23 -5.70 17.02
N VAL A 216 -7.51 -4.41 17.17
CA VAL A 216 -6.95 -3.34 16.34
C VAL A 216 -6.28 -2.34 17.26
N ALA A 217 -4.98 -2.13 17.05
CA ALA A 217 -4.27 -0.98 17.61
C ALA A 217 -4.36 0.17 16.61
N TYR A 218 -4.57 1.39 17.09
CA TYR A 218 -4.55 2.59 16.27
C TYR A 218 -3.97 3.77 17.04
N LEU A 219 -3.48 4.76 16.32
CA LEU A 219 -3.08 6.04 16.89
C LEU A 219 -4.18 7.08 16.69
N SER A 220 -4.27 7.99 17.67
CA SER A 220 -5.06 9.21 17.60
C SER A 220 -4.12 10.40 17.58
N PHE A 221 -4.30 11.29 16.60
CA PHE A 221 -3.54 12.54 16.48
C PHE A 221 -4.45 13.72 16.82
N ASP A 222 -3.93 14.67 17.59
CA ASP A 222 -4.61 15.91 17.96
C ASP A 222 -3.80 17.12 17.50
N GLU A 223 -4.32 17.81 16.49
CA GLU A 223 -3.70 18.97 15.86
C GLU A 223 -4.25 20.31 16.38
N THR A 224 -5.08 20.32 17.42
CA THR A 224 -5.77 21.54 17.90
C THR A 224 -4.79 22.68 18.22
N GLY A 225 -3.61 22.34 18.73
CA GLY A 225 -2.54 23.29 19.08
C GLY A 225 -1.45 23.47 18.01
N VAL A 226 -1.54 22.78 16.88
CA VAL A 226 -0.52 22.84 15.81
C VAL A 226 -0.74 24.09 14.97
N GLU A 227 0.34 24.83 14.69
CA GLU A 227 0.27 26.03 13.87
C GLU A 227 -0.10 25.70 12.42
N THR A 228 -0.84 26.60 11.78
CA THR A 228 -1.22 26.47 10.38
C THR A 228 -0.18 27.15 9.49
N PHE A 229 0.30 26.42 8.49
CA PHE A 229 1.08 26.93 7.38
C PHE A 229 0.21 27.00 6.12
N THR A 230 0.05 28.22 5.57
CA THR A 230 -0.76 28.45 4.38
C THR A 230 0.09 28.40 3.11
N ILE A 231 -0.30 27.53 2.17
CA ILE A 231 0.37 27.31 0.90
C ILE A 231 -0.47 27.92 -0.24
N PRO A 232 0.04 28.93 -0.98
CA PRO A 232 -0.67 29.51 -2.11
C PRO A 232 -0.53 28.68 -3.39
N TYR A 233 -1.65 28.31 -3.99
CA TYR A 233 -1.76 27.67 -5.30
C TYR A 233 -2.14 28.73 -6.34
N TYR A 234 -1.13 29.22 -7.08
CA TYR A 234 -1.30 30.32 -8.02
C TYR A 234 -2.04 29.97 -9.31
N MET A 235 -1.89 28.75 -9.81
CA MET A 235 -2.57 28.28 -11.03
C MET A 235 -3.75 27.37 -10.71
N ASP A 236 -3.65 26.59 -9.63
CA ASP A 236 -4.66 25.67 -9.15
C ASP A 236 -5.30 24.78 -10.25
N GLY A 237 -4.46 24.19 -11.10
CA GLY A 237 -4.91 23.35 -12.22
C GLY A 237 -5.57 24.11 -13.39
N GLN A 238 -5.61 25.44 -13.34
CA GLN A 238 -6.21 26.27 -14.39
C GLN A 238 -5.18 26.67 -15.45
N LYS A 239 -5.65 26.91 -16.68
CA LYS A 239 -4.82 27.36 -17.80
C LYS A 239 -4.36 28.81 -17.66
N THR A 240 -5.18 29.63 -17.02
CA THR A 240 -4.90 31.03 -16.73
C THR A 240 -4.98 31.21 -15.23
N ALA A 241 -4.04 31.96 -14.65
CA ALA A 241 -4.03 32.22 -13.22
C ALA A 241 -5.35 32.91 -12.79
N PRO A 242 -6.05 32.41 -11.75
CA PRO A 242 -7.17 33.11 -11.16
C PRO A 242 -6.73 34.46 -10.57
N VAL A 243 -7.69 35.37 -10.41
CA VAL A 243 -7.46 36.70 -9.84
C VAL A 243 -6.96 36.61 -8.39
N TYR A 244 -7.43 35.61 -7.65
CA TYR A 244 -7.00 35.29 -6.29
C TYR A 244 -6.50 33.84 -6.24
N PRO A 245 -5.30 33.59 -5.69
CA PRO A 245 -4.80 32.23 -5.49
C PRO A 245 -5.74 31.43 -4.60
N ARG A 246 -5.79 30.11 -4.80
CA ARG A 246 -6.34 29.22 -3.77
C ARG A 246 -5.32 29.08 -2.65
N GLU A 247 -5.78 29.14 -1.42
CA GLU A 247 -4.96 28.88 -0.24
C GLU A 247 -5.24 27.46 0.26
N LEU A 248 -4.18 26.70 0.52
CA LEU A 248 -4.24 25.44 1.24
C LEU A 248 -3.69 25.68 2.63
N ASP A 249 -4.57 25.62 3.63
CA ASP A 249 -4.17 25.65 5.03
C ASP A 249 -3.77 24.25 5.48
N LEU A 250 -2.57 24.13 6.02
CA LEU A 250 -1.99 22.87 6.48
C LEU A 250 -1.51 23.02 7.92
N ARG A 251 -1.97 22.16 8.84
CA ARG A 251 -1.39 22.06 10.18
C ARG A 251 0.04 21.51 10.05
N TYR A 252 1.03 22.30 10.45
CA TYR A 252 2.45 21.97 10.26
C TYR A 252 3.28 22.45 11.46
N PRO A 253 3.91 21.55 12.25
CA PRO A 253 4.74 21.91 13.39
C PRO A 253 6.15 22.33 12.94
N LYS A 254 6.44 23.63 12.96
CA LYS A 254 7.78 24.18 12.66
C LYS A 254 8.74 24.16 13.84
#